data_AF-A0A962WLR3-F1
#
_entry.id   AF-A0A962WLR3-F1
#
_cell.length_a   1.000
_cell.length_b   1.000
_cell.length_c   1.000
_cell.angle_alpha   90.00
_cell.angle_beta   90.00
_cell.angle_gamma   90.00
#
_symmetry.space_group_name_H-M   'P 1'
#
loop_
_entity.id
_entity.type
_entity.pdbx_description
1 polymer ?
#
loop_
_entity_poly.entity_id
_entity_poly.type
_entity_poly.pdbx_seq_one_letter_code
_entity_poly.pdbx_strand_id
1 'polypeptide(L)'
;MKPIQEYQVICHGVDHTQYFPGCGVCRTPFTDVAIGIGETTAEALDDALDQLAQGDWNVEHHDASMHAEHDDCCDLARAFDADEEINPELFVFVSVRVR
;
A
#
# COMPACT_ATOMS: atom_id res chain seq x y z
N MET A 1 -6.20 -6.93 18.90
CA MET A 1 -6.65 -6.57 17.55
C MET A 1 -7.70 -5.46 17.62
N LYS A 2 -7.29 -4.25 17.25
CA LYS A 2 -8.11 -3.05 17.07
C LYS A 2 -8.97 -3.20 15.81
N PRO A 3 -10.28 -2.93 15.88
CA PRO A 3 -11.13 -2.94 14.69
C PRO A 3 -10.80 -1.73 13.80
N ILE A 4 -10.78 -1.94 12.49
CA ILE A 4 -10.65 -0.87 11.49
C ILE A 4 -12.04 -0.26 11.26
N GLN A 5 -12.19 1.03 11.55
CA GLN A 5 -13.41 1.80 11.29
C GLN A 5 -13.40 2.40 9.89
N GLU A 6 -12.23 2.88 9.48
CA GLU A 6 -11.98 3.52 8.19
C GLU A 6 -10.55 3.20 7.75
N TYR A 7 -10.34 3.04 6.45
CA TYR A 7 -9.02 2.80 5.88
C TYR A 7 -8.87 3.55 4.56
N GLN A 8 -7.62 3.84 4.20
CA GLN A 8 -7.27 4.47 2.93
C GLN A 8 -6.02 3.80 2.38
N VAL A 9 -6.13 3.29 1.16
CA VAL A 9 -4.99 2.74 0.40
C VAL A 9 -4.48 3.81 -0.54
N ILE A 10 -3.17 4.07 -0.49
CA ILE A 10 -2.48 5.03 -1.35
C ILE A 10 -1.38 4.28 -2.05
N CYS A 11 -1.44 4.26 -3.38
CA CYS A 11 -0.40 3.67 -4.19
C CYS A 11 0.47 4.80 -4.75
N HIS A 12 1.76 4.75 -4.44
CA HIS A 12 2.72 5.81 -4.75
C HIS A 12 3.41 5.60 -6.11
N GLY A 13 3.14 4.47 -6.77
CA GLY A 13 3.80 4.07 -8.01
C GLY A 13 5.09 3.30 -7.75
N VAL A 14 5.93 3.25 -8.79
CA VAL A 14 7.23 2.57 -8.81
C VAL A 14 8.33 3.60 -8.57
N ASP A 15 9.18 3.37 -7.58
CA ASP A 15 10.33 4.23 -7.29
C ASP A 15 11.49 3.41 -6.70
N HIS A 16 12.65 4.01 -6.50
CA HIS A 16 13.73 3.41 -5.72
C HIS A 16 13.50 3.61 -4.22
N THR A 17 13.84 2.61 -3.41
CA THR A 17 13.70 2.65 -1.94
C THR A 17 14.39 3.86 -1.29
N GLN A 18 15.46 4.36 -1.90
CA GLN A 18 16.21 5.52 -1.42
C GLN A 18 15.53 6.87 -1.67
N TYR A 19 14.56 6.93 -2.60
CA TYR A 19 13.84 8.17 -2.96
C TYR A 19 12.43 8.23 -2.40
N PHE A 20 11.88 7.10 -1.97
CA PHE A 20 10.55 7.06 -1.35
C PHE A 20 10.55 7.80 0.01
N PRO A 21 9.84 8.94 0.14
CA PRO A 21 9.92 9.78 1.33
C PRO A 21 9.09 9.27 2.52
N GLY A 22 8.37 8.16 2.35
CA GLY A 22 7.43 7.65 3.35
C GLY A 22 6.02 8.25 3.21
N CYS A 23 5.10 7.70 3.99
CA CYS A 23 3.73 8.15 4.10
C CYS A 23 3.34 8.23 5.57
N GLY A 24 2.85 9.39 6.01
CA GLY A 24 2.41 9.62 7.38
C GLY A 24 0.90 9.89 7.48
N VAL A 25 0.39 9.89 8.72
CA VAL A 25 -1.00 10.27 9.04
C VAL A 25 -1.13 11.73 9.54
N CYS A 26 -0.05 12.51 9.48
CA CYS A 26 -0.10 13.89 9.96
C CYS A 26 -1.13 14.72 9.16
N ARG A 27 -2.02 15.43 9.88
CA ARG A 27 -3.12 16.22 9.30
C ARG A 27 -4.15 15.40 8.49
N THR A 28 -4.24 14.10 8.75
CA THR A 28 -5.32 13.24 8.22
C THR A 28 -6.15 12.72 9.41
N PRO A 29 -7.36 12.17 9.17
CA PRO A 29 -8.19 11.60 10.24
C PRO A 29 -7.70 10.21 10.71
N PHE A 30 -6.69 9.63 10.05
CA PHE A 30 -6.17 8.30 10.34
C PHE A 30 -5.24 8.31 11.56
N THR A 31 -5.12 7.17 12.24
CA THR A 31 -4.36 7.03 13.47
C THR A 31 -3.05 6.28 13.26
N ASP A 32 -3.04 5.30 12.36
CA ASP A 32 -1.88 4.50 12.02
C ASP A 32 -1.73 4.39 10.50
N VAL A 33 -0.50 4.13 10.05
CA VAL A 33 -0.15 3.86 8.66
C VAL A 33 0.88 2.76 8.60
N ALA A 34 0.70 1.83 7.68
CA ALA A 34 1.72 0.89 7.26
C ALA A 34 2.10 1.16 5.81
N ILE A 35 3.35 0.85 5.48
CA ILE A 35 3.88 1.02 4.14
C ILE A 35 4.46 -0.30 3.72
N GLY A 36 3.87 -0.90 2.69
CA GLY A 36 4.39 -2.11 2.09
C GLY A 36 5.14 -1.83 0.80
N ILE A 37 6.07 -2.74 0.52
CA ILE A 37 6.95 -2.72 -0.65
C ILE A 37 6.87 -4.05 -1.38
N GLY A 38 6.85 -4.04 -2.70
CA GLY A 38 6.78 -5.26 -3.51
C GLY A 38 7.15 -5.03 -4.97
N GLU A 39 7.31 -6.12 -5.72
CA GLU A 39 7.51 -6.04 -7.18
C GLU A 39 6.17 -5.72 -7.88
N THR A 40 5.06 -6.02 -7.22
CA THR A 40 3.71 -5.69 -7.68
C THR A 40 2.93 -4.93 -6.61
N THR A 41 1.89 -4.18 -7.05
CA THR A 41 0.96 -3.51 -6.13
C THR A 41 0.27 -4.49 -5.17
N ALA A 42 0.03 -5.73 -5.61
CA ALA A 42 -0.58 -6.77 -4.78
C ALA A 42 0.36 -7.19 -3.64
N GLU A 43 1.62 -7.49 -3.95
CA GLU A 43 2.62 -7.83 -2.94
C GLU A 43 2.88 -6.67 -1.97
N ALA A 44 2.99 -5.44 -2.49
CA ALA A 44 3.16 -4.25 -1.67
C ALA A 44 1.93 -4.00 -0.75
N LEU A 45 0.72 -4.34 -1.20
CA LEU A 45 -0.47 -4.24 -0.37
C LEU A 45 -0.47 -5.30 0.73
N ASP A 46 -0.15 -6.56 0.39
CA ASP A 46 -0.09 -7.66 1.36
C ASP A 46 0.95 -7.38 2.45
N ASP A 47 2.14 -6.86 2.09
CA ASP A 47 3.16 -6.46 3.05
C ASP A 47 2.68 -5.33 3.97
N ALA A 48 1.94 -4.34 3.44
CA ALA A 48 1.36 -3.28 4.25
C ALA A 48 0.31 -3.81 5.24
N LEU A 49 -0.51 -4.78 4.82
CA LEU A 49 -1.52 -5.42 5.68
C LEU A 49 -0.87 -6.26 6.78
N ASP A 50 0.19 -7.01 6.46
CA ASP A 50 0.96 -7.77 7.43
C ASP A 50 1.58 -6.86 8.50
N GLN A 51 2.10 -5.70 8.11
CA GLN A 51 2.60 -4.70 9.06
C GLN A 51 1.48 -4.14 9.97
N LEU A 52 0.28 -3.91 9.44
CA LEU A 52 -0.88 -3.51 10.27
C LEU A 52 -1.29 -4.61 11.23
N ALA A 53 -1.29 -5.87 10.80
CA ALA A 53 -1.58 -7.02 11.65
C ALA A 53 -0.59 -7.09 12.84
N GLN A 54 0.70 -6.87 12.57
CA GLN A 54 1.73 -6.77 13.60
C GLN A 54 1.51 -5.57 14.55
N GLY A 55 0.92 -4.48 14.05
CA GLY A 55 0.50 -3.30 14.82
C GLY A 55 -0.75 -3.50 15.68
N ASP A 56 -1.20 -4.75 15.86
CA ASP A 56 -2.43 -5.15 16.55
C ASP A 56 -3.70 -4.64 15.85
N TRP A 57 -3.72 -4.43 14.53
CA TRP A 57 -4.95 -4.13 13.77
C TRP A 57 -5.62 -5.41 13.25
N ASN A 58 -6.95 -5.42 13.21
CA ASN A 58 -7.72 -6.53 12.65
C ASN A 58 -7.80 -6.43 11.13
N VAL A 59 -6.96 -7.18 10.44
CA VAL A 59 -6.93 -7.30 8.97
C VAL A 59 -7.62 -8.57 8.44
N GLU A 60 -8.15 -9.44 9.32
CA GLU A 60 -8.74 -10.73 8.91
C GLU A 60 -10.18 -10.59 8.36
N HIS A 61 -10.79 -9.40 8.49
CA HIS A 61 -12.16 -9.10 8.07
C HIS A 61 -12.25 -7.94 7.07
N HIS A 62 -11.31 -7.87 6.12
CA HIS A 62 -11.49 -7.04 4.94
C HIS A 62 -12.59 -7.66 4.06
N ASP A 63 -13.86 -7.40 4.41
CA ASP A 63 -14.97 -7.64 3.50
C ASP A 63 -14.63 -6.99 2.15
N ALA A 64 -14.80 -7.75 1.08
CA ALA A 64 -14.51 -7.38 -0.31
C ALA A 64 -15.28 -6.14 -0.83
N SER A 65 -15.95 -5.37 0.04
CA SER A 65 -16.45 -4.02 -0.25
C SER A 65 -15.35 -2.95 -0.22
N MET A 66 -14.14 -3.32 0.23
CA MET A 66 -12.99 -2.41 0.36
C MET A 66 -12.31 -2.00 -0.97
N HIS A 67 -12.93 -2.30 -2.12
CA HIS A 67 -12.41 -2.03 -3.47
C HIS A 67 -12.79 -0.67 -4.09
N ALA A 68 -13.45 0.22 -3.35
CA ALA A 68 -13.64 1.61 -3.80
C ALA A 68 -12.56 2.45 -3.11
N GLU A 69 -11.40 2.76 -3.69
CA GLU A 69 -11.18 3.52 -4.92
C GLU A 69 -9.91 3.01 -5.65
N HIS A 70 -9.92 1.73 -6.05
CA HIS A 70 -8.74 1.03 -6.58
C HIS A 70 -8.56 1.13 -8.11
N ASP A 71 -9.13 2.15 -8.77
CA ASP A 71 -9.29 2.13 -10.23
C ASP A 71 -8.05 2.64 -11.01
N ASP A 72 -7.24 3.57 -10.48
CA ASP A 72 -6.16 4.17 -11.29
C ASP A 72 -4.73 3.61 -11.04
N CYS A 73 -4.46 2.93 -9.92
CA CYS A 73 -3.06 2.58 -9.61
C CYS A 73 -2.57 1.23 -10.18
N CYS A 74 -3.49 0.32 -10.54
CA CYS A 74 -3.11 -0.93 -11.21
C CYS A 74 -2.61 -0.72 -12.64
N ASP A 75 -3.07 0.35 -13.32
CA ASP A 75 -2.68 0.63 -14.70
C ASP A 75 -1.27 1.23 -14.80
N LEU A 76 -0.82 1.99 -13.79
CA LEU A 76 0.55 2.52 -13.77
C LEU A 76 1.60 1.43 -13.52
N ALA A 77 1.34 0.48 -12.60
CA ALA A 77 2.25 -0.64 -12.35
C ALA A 77 2.33 -1.60 -13.55
N ARG A 78 1.20 -1.87 -14.22
CA ARG A 78 1.18 -2.68 -15.46
C ARG A 78 1.91 -2.05 -16.63
N ALA A 79 2.07 -0.74 -16.66
CA ALA A 79 2.82 -0.06 -17.70
C ALA A 79 4.35 -0.30 -17.58
N PHE A 80 4.85 -0.61 -16.39
CA PHE A 80 6.28 -0.94 -16.19
C PHE A 80 6.65 -2.36 -16.63
N ASP A 81 5.69 -3.30 -16.67
CA ASP A 81 5.90 -4.66 -17.21
C ASP A 81 6.12 -4.69 -18.74
N ALA A 82 5.89 -3.57 -19.44
CA ALA A 82 5.84 -3.53 -20.90
C ALA A 82 7.15 -3.13 -21.61
N ASP A 83 8.17 -2.60 -20.90
CA ASP A 83 9.42 -2.11 -21.51
C ASP A 83 10.68 -2.68 -20.83
N GLU A 84 11.18 -3.76 -21.45
CA GLU A 84 12.51 -4.42 -21.49
C GLU A 84 13.66 -4.22 -20.47
N GLU A 85 13.57 -3.50 -19.36
CA GLU A 85 14.59 -3.55 -18.29
C GLU A 85 13.94 -3.49 -16.91
N ILE A 86 13.65 -4.67 -16.32
CA ILE A 86 13.37 -4.80 -14.89
C ILE A 86 14.62 -4.32 -14.14
N ASN A 87 14.63 -3.05 -13.76
CA ASN A 87 15.68 -2.54 -12.88
C ASN A 87 15.43 -3.14 -11.49
N PRO A 88 16.33 -4.00 -10.96
CA PRO A 88 16.12 -4.70 -9.69
C PRO A 88 16.08 -3.77 -8.47
N GLU A 89 16.30 -2.47 -8.68
CA GLU A 89 16.26 -1.45 -7.63
C GLU A 89 14.94 -0.66 -7.59
N LEU A 90 13.97 -0.99 -8.46
CA LEU A 90 12.65 -0.35 -8.49
C LEU A 90 11.60 -1.22 -7.81
N PHE A 91 10.81 -0.62 -6.92
CA PHE A 91 9.75 -1.30 -6.19
C PHE A 91 8.47 -0.47 -6.20
N VAL A 92 7.33 -1.16 -6.09
CA VAL A 92 6.02 -0.54 -5.88
C VAL A 92 5.85 -0.24 -4.40
N PHE A 93 5.40 0.98 -4.08
CA PHE A 93 5.11 1.39 -2.70
C PHE A 93 3.60 1.60 -2.50
N VAL A 94 3.04 0.90 -1.53
CA VAL A 94 1.63 1.04 -1.12
C VAL A 94 1.58 1.40 0.35
N SER A 95 0.81 2.44 0.68
CA SER A 95 0.57 2.83 2.07
C SER A 95 -0.88 2.61 2.43
N VAL A 96 -1.11 1.90 3.54
CA VAL A 96 -2.44 1.66 4.09
C VAL A 96 -2.56 2.44 5.39
N ARG A 97 -3.47 3.41 5.41
CA ARG A 97 -3.81 4.19 6.61
C ARG A 97 -5.07 3.63 7.23
N VAL A 98 -5.13 3.57 8.55
CA VAL A 98 -6.27 3.02 9.29
C VAL A 98 -6.68 3.93 10.45
N ARG A 99 -7.94 3.81 10.88
CA ARG A 99 -8.52 4.48 12.03
C ARG A 99 -9.38 3.54 12.86
#